data_AF-A0A6H0SAZ6-F1
#
_entry.id   AF-A0A6H0SAZ6-F1
#
_cell.length_a   1.000
_cell.length_b   1.000
_cell.length_c   1.000
_cell.angle_alpha   90.00
_cell.angle_beta   90.00
_cell.angle_gamma   90.00
#
_symmetry.space_group_name_H-M   'P 1'
#
loop_
_entity.id
_entity.type
_entity.pdbx_description
1 polymer ?
#
loop_
_entity_poly.entity_id
_entity_poly.type
_entity_poly.pdbx_seq_one_letter_code
_entity_poly.pdbx_strand_id
1 'polypeptide(L)'
;MTQGDVSVVTAEVRLSADQMSVVAGEASSSRAAVADSVSTQGAGWKEKGTPGFGTFIDVLEAQAERLRTDLTALGDALRAAADVYDQQDQEAGGALDSAVRYR
;
A
#
# COMPACT_ATOMS: atom_id res chain seq x y z
N MET A 1 -19.63 -15.84 -20.58
CA MET A 1 -18.98 -14.88 -19.66
C MET A 1 -18.42 -13.77 -20.51
N THR A 2 -19.09 -12.62 -20.55
CA THR A 2 -18.53 -11.41 -21.16
C THR A 2 -17.53 -10.83 -20.18
N GLN A 3 -16.25 -11.05 -20.45
CA GLN A 3 -15.14 -10.34 -19.83
C GLN A 3 -15.39 -8.86 -20.17
N GLY A 4 -15.86 -8.07 -19.20
CA GLY A 4 -16.06 -6.65 -19.44
C GLY A 4 -14.71 -6.02 -19.75
N ASP A 5 -14.61 -5.27 -20.84
CA ASP A 5 -13.43 -4.47 -21.14
C ASP A 5 -13.26 -3.45 -20.01
N VAL A 6 -12.41 -3.79 -19.04
CA VAL A 6 -11.98 -2.84 -18.02
C VAL A 6 -10.96 -1.94 -18.70
N SER A 7 -11.40 -0.74 -19.09
CA SER A 7 -10.49 0.32 -19.53
C SER A 7 -9.65 0.74 -18.32
N VAL A 8 -8.39 0.31 -18.29
CA VAL A 8 -7.44 0.64 -17.23
C VAL A 8 -6.51 1.75 -17.71
N VAL A 9 -6.56 2.90 -17.05
CA VAL A 9 -5.56 3.95 -17.25
C VAL A 9 -4.37 3.64 -16.35
N THR A 10 -3.28 3.14 -16.92
CA THR A 10 -2.09 2.69 -16.16
C THR A 10 -1.46 3.82 -15.33
N ALA A 11 -1.59 5.08 -15.78
CA ALA A 11 -1.21 6.25 -14.99
C ALA A 11 -2.02 6.43 -13.69
N GLU A 12 -3.32 6.11 -13.69
CA GLU A 12 -4.17 6.20 -12.49
C GLU A 12 -3.87 5.04 -11.51
N VAL A 13 -3.48 3.87 -12.03
CA VAL A 13 -3.02 2.73 -11.21
C VAL A 13 -1.70 3.08 -10.51
N ARG A 14 -0.75 3.69 -11.23
CA ARG A 14 0.51 4.17 -10.67
C ARG A 14 0.28 5.27 -9.63
N LEU A 15 -0.60 6.23 -9.92
CA LEU A 15 -0.99 7.28 -8.96
C LEU A 15 -1.59 6.69 -7.69
N SER A 16 -2.46 5.68 -7.82
CA SER A 16 -3.05 4.98 -6.68
C SER A 16 -1.99 4.29 -5.84
N ALA A 17 -1.01 3.62 -6.45
CA ALA A 17 0.11 2.99 -5.76
C ALA A 17 0.96 4.01 -4.97
N ASP A 18 1.23 5.18 -5.57
CA ASP A 18 1.98 6.24 -4.90
C ASP A 18 1.20 6.86 -3.73
N GLN A 19 -0.11 7.02 -3.86
CA GLN A 19 -0.99 7.44 -2.76
C GLN A 19 -0.98 6.42 -1.60
N MET A 20 -0.94 5.11 -1.88
CA MET A 20 -0.84 4.12 -0.81
C MET A 20 0.46 4.24 -0.01
N SER A 21 1.56 4.59 -0.68
CA SER A 21 2.85 4.83 -0.01
C SER A 21 2.78 6.05 0.92
N VAL A 22 2.12 7.13 0.49
CA VAL A 22 1.89 8.32 1.33
C VAL A 22 1.03 7.97 2.54
N VAL A 23 -0.12 7.30 2.34
CA VAL A 23 -1.01 6.88 3.43
C VAL A 23 -0.30 5.96 4.41
N ALA A 24 0.55 5.03 3.94
CA ALA A 24 1.35 4.18 4.80
C ALA A 24 2.32 5.00 5.67
N GLY A 25 2.98 6.00 5.08
CA GLY A 25 3.89 6.90 5.80
C GLY A 25 3.17 7.76 6.84
N GLU A 26 2.01 8.32 6.51
CA GLU A 26 1.19 9.11 7.43
C GLU A 26 0.64 8.26 8.58
N ALA A 27 0.13 7.06 8.29
CA ALA A 27 -0.37 6.14 9.31
C ALA A 27 0.75 5.68 10.26
N SER A 28 1.95 5.42 9.73
CA SER A 28 3.13 5.08 10.55
C SER A 28 3.52 6.25 11.46
N SER A 29 3.59 7.47 10.91
CA SER A 29 3.97 8.68 11.66
C SER A 29 2.97 9.01 12.77
N SER A 30 1.67 8.93 12.48
CA SER A 30 0.59 9.14 13.46
C SER A 30 0.68 8.14 14.61
N ARG A 31 0.95 6.86 14.30
CA ARG A 31 1.10 5.82 15.33
C ARG A 31 2.35 5.99 16.17
N ALA A 32 3.48 6.37 15.57
CA ALA A 32 4.70 6.68 16.31
C ALA A 32 4.46 7.81 17.31
N ALA A 33 3.76 8.88 16.90
CA ALA A 33 3.39 9.98 17.79
C ALA A 33 2.48 9.54 18.94
N VAL A 34 1.54 8.62 18.69
CA VAL A 34 0.71 8.03 19.76
C VAL A 34 1.55 7.19 20.71
N ALA A 35 2.42 6.32 20.21
CA ALA A 35 3.30 5.51 21.05
C ALA A 35 4.20 6.38 21.93
N ASP A 36 4.77 7.45 21.37
CA ASP A 36 5.63 8.39 22.09
C ASP A 36 4.85 9.16 23.18
N SER A 37 3.66 9.69 22.82
CA SER A 37 2.74 10.35 23.76
C SER A 37 2.27 9.42 24.89
N VAL A 38 2.06 8.15 24.58
CA VAL A 38 1.60 7.15 25.55
C VAL A 38 2.76 6.71 26.45
N SER A 39 3.96 6.48 25.90
CA SER A 39 5.17 6.08 26.65
C SER A 39 5.58 7.13 27.70
N THR A 40 5.43 8.41 27.37
CA THR A 40 5.71 9.53 28.29
C THR A 40 4.70 9.62 29.44
N GLN A 41 3.54 8.95 29.34
CA GLN A 41 2.57 8.82 30.43
C GLN A 41 2.85 7.65 31.37
N GLY A 42 3.90 6.85 31.15
CA GLY A 42 4.26 5.68 31.97
C GLY A 42 4.35 5.95 33.47
N ALA A 43 4.75 7.17 33.87
CA ALA A 43 4.80 7.61 35.27
C ALA A 43 3.42 7.76 35.94
N GLY A 44 2.34 7.88 35.17
CA GLY A 44 0.96 7.95 35.65
C GLY A 44 0.33 6.59 35.95
N TRP A 45 0.97 5.49 35.52
CA TRP A 45 0.45 4.15 35.71
C TRP A 45 0.93 3.58 37.05
N LYS A 46 -0.01 2.99 37.82
CA LYS A 46 0.36 2.26 39.04
C LYS A 46 1.29 1.10 38.70
N GLU A 47 2.20 0.77 39.60
CA GLU A 47 3.26 -0.24 39.45
C GLU A 47 2.80 -1.60 38.88
N LYS A 48 1.56 -2.02 39.15
CA LYS A 48 0.97 -3.26 38.61
C LYS A 48 0.45 -3.17 37.17
N GLY A 49 0.22 -1.96 36.65
CA GLY A 49 -0.30 -1.70 35.30
C GLY A 49 0.78 -1.55 34.23
N THR A 50 2.01 -1.21 34.64
CA THR A 50 3.17 -1.01 33.74
C THR A 50 3.45 -2.22 32.81
N PRO A 51 3.34 -3.48 33.25
CA PRO A 51 3.55 -4.62 32.35
C PRO A 51 2.49 -4.73 31.26
N GLY A 52 1.21 -4.53 31.60
CA GLY A 52 0.11 -4.59 30.62
C GLY A 52 0.17 -3.43 29.62
N PHE A 53 0.66 -2.28 30.06
CA PHE A 53 0.97 -1.14 29.20
C PHE A 53 2.09 -1.46 28.20
N GLY A 54 3.17 -2.11 28.63
CA GLY A 54 4.24 -2.57 27.74
C GLY A 54 3.69 -3.49 26.64
N THR A 55 2.90 -4.50 27.02
CA THR A 55 2.24 -5.40 26.05
C THR A 55 1.32 -4.64 25.08
N PHE A 56 0.60 -3.62 25.55
CA PHE A 56 -0.24 -2.81 24.68
C PHE A 56 0.57 -2.04 23.63
N ILE A 57 1.70 -1.44 24.02
CA ILE A 57 2.61 -0.76 23.08
C ILE A 57 3.19 -1.75 22.06
N ASP A 58 3.68 -2.90 22.51
CA ASP A 58 4.23 -3.94 21.62
C ASP A 58 3.21 -4.38 20.56
N VAL A 59 1.94 -4.55 20.97
CA VAL A 59 0.84 -4.91 20.05
C VAL A 59 0.55 -3.78 19.06
N LEU A 60 0.58 -2.51 19.49
CA LEU A 60 0.39 -1.37 18.59
C LEU A 60 1.51 -1.25 17.56
N GLU A 61 2.77 -1.46 17.96
CA GLU A 61 3.92 -1.46 17.08
C GLU A 61 3.84 -2.61 16.06
N ALA A 62 3.52 -3.82 16.51
CA ALA A 62 3.36 -4.98 15.62
C ALA A 62 2.24 -4.78 14.59
N GLN A 63 1.12 -4.16 14.98
CA GLN A 63 0.04 -3.84 14.05
C GLN A 63 0.42 -2.73 13.05
N ALA A 64 1.20 -1.74 13.48
CA ALA A 64 1.69 -0.67 12.59
C ALA A 64 2.61 -1.25 11.51
N GLU A 65 3.52 -2.13 11.91
CA GLU A 65 4.46 -2.77 11.00
C GLU A 65 3.77 -3.67 9.98
N ARG A 66 2.74 -4.40 10.42
CA ARG A 66 1.91 -5.21 9.52
C ARG A 66 1.17 -4.36 8.50
N LEU A 67 0.53 -3.27 8.93
CA LEU A 67 -0.18 -2.35 8.03
C LEU A 67 0.77 -1.72 6.99
N ARG A 68 1.97 -1.33 7.41
CA ARG A 68 3.02 -0.80 6.52
C ARG A 68 3.43 -1.83 5.46
N THR A 69 3.60 -3.07 5.88
CA THR A 69 3.96 -4.19 4.99
C THR A 69 2.84 -4.46 3.97
N ASP A 70 1.60 -4.55 4.44
CA ASP A 70 0.44 -4.85 3.58
C ASP A 70 0.22 -3.74 2.53
N LEU A 71 0.34 -2.46 2.92
CA LEU A 71 0.22 -1.33 1.99
C LEU A 71 1.37 -1.27 0.97
N THR A 72 2.58 -1.63 1.38
CA THR A 72 3.74 -1.73 0.46
C THR A 72 3.50 -2.83 -0.58
N ALA A 73 3.10 -4.02 -0.13
CA ALA A 73 2.82 -5.15 -1.01
C ALA A 73 1.69 -4.83 -2.00
N LEU A 74 0.65 -4.11 -1.56
CA LEU A 74 -0.42 -3.66 -2.43
C LEU A 74 0.06 -2.63 -3.48
N GLY A 75 0.88 -1.67 -3.08
CA GLY A 75 1.52 -0.73 -4.01
C GLY A 75 2.36 -1.44 -5.08
N ASP A 76 3.13 -2.45 -4.68
CA ASP A 76 3.93 -3.25 -5.60
C ASP A 76 3.06 -4.09 -6.56
N ALA A 77 1.97 -4.66 -6.06
CA ALA A 77 1.00 -5.38 -6.90
C ALA A 77 0.33 -4.46 -7.92
N LEU A 78 -0.01 -3.21 -7.54
CA LEU A 78 -0.57 -2.22 -8.45
C LEU A 78 0.44 -1.82 -9.54
N ARG A 79 1.72 -1.62 -9.20
CA ARG A 79 2.78 -1.36 -10.19
C ARG A 79 2.94 -2.52 -11.16
N ALA A 80 3.00 -3.75 -10.64
CA ALA A 80 3.11 -4.94 -11.48
C ALA A 80 1.89 -5.09 -12.41
N ALA A 81 0.69 -4.78 -11.94
CA ALA A 81 -0.51 -4.78 -12.78
C ALA A 81 -0.43 -3.72 -13.89
N ALA A 82 0.03 -2.50 -13.58
CA ALA A 82 0.22 -1.44 -14.57
C ALA A 82 1.21 -1.85 -15.67
N ASP A 83 2.31 -2.52 -15.30
CA ASP A 83 3.31 -2.97 -16.26
C ASP A 83 2.76 -4.07 -17.19
N VAL A 84 1.91 -4.97 -16.68
CA VAL A 84 1.22 -5.97 -17.50
C VAL A 84 0.27 -5.30 -18.49
N TYR A 85 -0.49 -4.29 -18.07
CA TYR A 85 -1.39 -3.56 -18.96
C TYR A 85 -0.63 -2.78 -20.05
N ASP A 86 0.46 -2.08 -19.69
CA ASP A 86 1.31 -1.38 -20.65
C ASP A 86 1.88 -2.37 -21.70
N GLN A 87 2.27 -3.58 -21.28
CA GLN A 87 2.78 -4.59 -22.19
C GLN A 87 1.69 -5.14 -23.13
N GLN A 88 0.48 -5.40 -22.61
CA GLN A 88 -0.65 -5.84 -23.44
C GLN A 88 -1.04 -4.79 -24.48
N ASP A 89 -1.02 -3.51 -24.12
CA ASP A 89 -1.33 -2.42 -25.05
C ASP A 89 -0.28 -2.31 -26.16
N GLN A 90 1.00 -2.48 -25.84
CA GLN A 90 2.08 -2.53 -26.84
C GLN A 90 1.95 -3.73 -27.79
N GLU A 91 1.65 -4.91 -27.27
CA GLU A 91 1.47 -6.12 -28.08
C GLU A 91 0.24 -6.00 -29.00
N ALA A 92 -0.88 -5.47 -28.50
CA ALA A 92 -2.07 -5.21 -29.28
C ALA A 92 -1.83 -4.13 -30.36
N GLY A 93 -1.15 -3.04 -30.01
CA GLY A 93 -0.77 -1.98 -30.96
C GLY A 93 0.16 -2.48 -32.06
N GLY A 94 1.14 -3.33 -31.71
CA GLY A 94 2.05 -3.96 -32.68
C GLY A 94 1.33 -4.94 -33.62
N ALA A 95 0.37 -5.70 -33.11
CA ALA A 95 -0.47 -6.58 -33.91
C ALA A 95 -1.37 -5.80 -34.90
N LEU A 96 -1.90 -4.65 -34.49
CA LEU A 96 -2.69 -3.77 -35.36
C LEU A 96 -1.84 -3.12 -36.45
N ASP A 97 -0.65 -2.60 -36.12
CA ASP A 97 0.27 -1.98 -37.11
C ASP A 97 0.76 -3.00 -38.15
N SER A 98 1.07 -4.23 -37.72
CA SER A 98 1.45 -5.31 -38.63
C SER A 98 0.28 -5.79 -39.51
N ALA A 99 -0.96 -5.85 -38.98
CA ALA A 99 -2.14 -6.16 -39.79
C ALA A 99 -2.47 -5.07 -40.84
N VAL A 100 -2.19 -3.80 -40.54
CA VAL A 100 -2.39 -2.68 -41.47
C VAL A 100 -1.33 -2.64 -42.57
N ARG A 101 -0.06 -2.97 -42.27
CA ARG A 101 1.03 -2.98 -43.27
C ARG A 101 0.95 -4.11 -44.30
N TYR A 102 0.24 -5.20 -44.01
CA TYR A 102 0.07 -6.34 -44.92
C TYR A 102 -1.24 -6.30 -45.72
N ARG A 103 -1.91 -5.14 -45.75
CA ARG A 103 -3.14 -4.91 -46.52
C ARG A 103 -2.90 -3.91 -47.64
#